data_AF-A0A496V172-F1
#
_entry.id   AF-A0A496V172-F1
#
_cell.length_a   1.000
_cell.length_b   1.000
_cell.length_c   1.000
_cell.angle_alpha   90.00
_cell.angle_beta   90.00
_cell.angle_gamma   90.00
#
_symmetry.space_group_name_H-M   'P 1'
#
loop_
_entity.id
_entity.type
_entity.pdbx_description
1 polymer ?
#
loop_
_entity_poly.entity_id
_entity_poly.type
_entity_poly.pdbx_seq_one_letter_code
_entity_poly.pdbx_strand_id
1 'polypeptide(L)'
;MMSACVFDRLGELAMSLIHKKILFYLLGAMGFLAVAGCETPPPLPTPRALPQMTQPTTPQLDCEVAVPELYGHYKGDCNGGKAHGRGEAIGKHRYQGEFVNGYPHGQGTYIWGDGERFVGRFVKGESQIPHNGCYVADRRLRGKYSGKCRGGKAYGRGKAVGIDTYDGEFIDGVLNGQGTYVWRNGDRYIGQFREGKRYGRGVMKYADGGEEEFK
;
A
#
# COMPACT_ATOMS: atom_id res chain seq x y z
N MET A 1 42.80 -22.72 -43.66
CA MET A 1 43.63 -22.15 -44.73
C MET A 1 42.80 -21.10 -45.45
N MET A 2 43.37 -19.89 -45.58
CA MET A 2 43.04 -18.78 -46.50
C MET A 2 41.60 -18.22 -46.45
N SER A 3 41.33 -17.02 -45.94
CA SER A 3 41.83 -15.68 -46.30
C SER A 3 41.40 -15.22 -47.70
N ALA A 4 40.40 -14.33 -47.75
CA ALA A 4 40.30 -13.15 -48.62
C ALA A 4 39.00 -12.42 -48.24
N CYS A 5 39.06 -11.22 -47.66
CA CYS A 5 39.09 -9.92 -48.38
C CYS A 5 37.80 -9.68 -49.19
N VAL A 6 37.12 -8.52 -49.18
CA VAL A 6 37.24 -7.21 -48.52
C VAL A 6 36.15 -6.32 -49.19
N PHE A 7 35.82 -5.15 -48.60
CA PHE A 7 35.03 -4.02 -49.14
C PHE A 7 33.51 -4.27 -49.31
N ASP A 8 32.59 -3.71 -48.53
CA ASP A 8 32.41 -2.35 -47.97
C ASP A 8 32.07 -1.27 -49.02
N ARG A 9 31.16 -0.37 -48.62
CA ARG A 9 30.57 0.82 -49.30
C ARG A 9 29.20 0.62 -49.94
N LEU A 10 28.12 1.22 -49.42
CA LEU A 10 27.78 2.64 -49.14
C LEU A 10 27.01 3.28 -50.30
N GLY A 11 25.85 3.83 -49.93
CA GLY A 11 25.16 4.92 -50.62
C GLY A 11 24.28 4.49 -51.80
N GLU A 12 23.16 5.12 -52.09
CA GLU A 12 22.47 6.25 -51.48
C GLU A 12 21.16 6.47 -52.27
N LEU A 13 20.23 7.22 -51.69
CA LEU A 13 19.28 8.13 -52.35
C LEU A 13 18.14 7.57 -53.23
N ALA A 14 16.98 7.49 -52.57
CA ALA A 14 15.84 8.41 -52.72
C ALA A 14 15.26 8.76 -54.11
N MET A 15 13.92 8.69 -54.12
CA MET A 15 12.97 9.60 -54.78
C MET A 15 12.82 9.53 -56.31
N SER A 16 11.66 9.05 -56.76
CA SER A 16 10.66 9.85 -57.50
C SER A 16 9.73 8.89 -58.25
N LEU A 17 8.50 8.70 -57.78
CA LEU A 17 7.31 9.43 -58.23
C LEU A 17 7.06 9.36 -59.76
N ILE A 18 5.96 8.67 -60.06
CA ILE A 18 4.79 9.21 -60.80
C ILE A 18 4.72 9.01 -62.33
N HIS A 19 3.54 8.46 -62.67
CA HIS A 19 2.67 8.77 -63.82
C HIS A 19 2.76 7.88 -65.06
N LYS A 20 1.68 7.12 -65.27
CA LYS A 20 0.59 7.40 -66.24
C LYS A 20 0.96 6.79 -67.60
N LYS A 21 0.10 6.04 -68.28
CA LYS A 21 -1.24 6.40 -68.74
C LYS A 21 -1.58 5.32 -69.81
N ILE A 22 -2.86 5.10 -70.11
CA ILE A 22 -3.39 5.01 -71.50
C ILE A 22 -3.12 3.65 -72.21
N LEU A 23 -3.98 3.05 -73.02
CA LEU A 23 -5.28 3.36 -73.65
C LEU A 23 -5.76 2.02 -74.27
N PHE A 24 -7.07 1.77 -74.27
CA PHE A 24 -7.88 1.32 -75.42
C PHE A 24 -7.61 -0.09 -76.00
N TYR A 25 -8.55 -0.83 -76.60
CA TYR A 25 -9.85 -0.52 -77.17
C TYR A 25 -10.60 -1.84 -77.49
N LEU A 26 -11.93 -1.80 -77.34
CA LEU A 26 -12.97 -2.26 -78.28
C LEU A 26 -13.37 -3.74 -78.53
N LEU A 27 -14.71 -3.84 -78.68
CA LEU A 27 -15.57 -4.82 -79.38
C LEU A 27 -15.98 -6.05 -78.54
N GLY A 28 -17.27 -6.36 -78.35
CA GLY A 28 -18.52 -5.88 -78.92
C GLY A 28 -19.68 -6.79 -78.45
N ALA A 29 -20.87 -6.58 -79.05
CA ALA A 29 -22.13 -7.35 -78.93
C ALA A 29 -23.01 -7.01 -77.71
N MET A 30 -24.12 -6.26 -77.86
CA MET A 30 -25.43 -6.59 -78.48
C MET A 30 -26.28 -7.55 -77.63
N GLY A 31 -27.27 -6.96 -76.96
CA GLY A 31 -28.61 -7.51 -76.77
C GLY A 31 -28.81 -8.48 -75.60
N PHE A 32 -29.63 -8.10 -74.63
CA PHE A 32 -30.96 -8.66 -74.38
C PHE A 32 -31.49 -8.10 -73.04
N LEU A 33 -32.63 -7.42 -73.10
CA LEU A 33 -33.43 -7.05 -71.93
C LEU A 33 -34.00 -8.35 -71.34
N ALA A 34 -33.55 -8.70 -70.14
CA ALA A 34 -34.19 -9.70 -69.29
C ALA A 34 -34.63 -9.05 -67.99
N VAL A 35 -35.87 -9.38 -67.62
CA VAL A 35 -36.71 -8.82 -66.57
C VAL A 35 -36.06 -9.01 -65.19
N ALA A 36 -36.05 -7.95 -64.38
CA ALA A 36 -35.58 -8.00 -62.99
C ALA A 36 -36.50 -8.89 -62.14
N GLY A 37 -36.08 -10.14 -61.92
CA GLY A 37 -36.56 -10.97 -60.82
C GLY A 37 -35.98 -10.44 -59.51
N CYS A 38 -36.84 -10.11 -58.56
CA CYS A 38 -36.44 -9.70 -57.22
C CYS A 38 -36.06 -10.97 -56.43
N GLU A 39 -34.81 -11.38 -56.49
CA GLU A 39 -34.29 -12.43 -55.61
C GLU A 39 -34.06 -11.82 -54.22
N THR A 40 -34.75 -12.37 -53.22
CA THR A 40 -34.52 -12.02 -51.82
C THR A 40 -33.08 -12.38 -51.43
N PRO A 41 -32.31 -11.47 -50.80
CA PRO A 41 -30.95 -11.79 -50.40
C PRO A 41 -30.95 -12.95 -49.39
N PRO A 42 -29.93 -13.84 -49.43
CA PRO A 42 -29.84 -14.95 -48.49
C PRO A 42 -29.74 -14.43 -47.05
N PRO A 43 -30.32 -15.15 -46.06
CA PRO A 43 -30.24 -14.74 -44.67
C PRO A 43 -28.78 -14.68 -44.21
N LEU A 44 -28.45 -13.63 -43.46
CA LEU A 44 -27.12 -13.45 -42.87
C LEU A 44 -26.75 -14.66 -42.00
N PRO A 45 -25.48 -15.10 -42.02
CA PRO A 45 -25.03 -16.17 -41.14
C PRO A 45 -25.23 -15.75 -39.68
N THR A 46 -25.81 -16.64 -38.89
CA THR A 46 -25.98 -16.42 -37.44
C THR A 46 -24.61 -16.28 -36.77
N PRO A 47 -24.47 -15.39 -35.78
CA PRO A 47 -23.21 -15.24 -35.07
C PRO A 47 -22.85 -16.55 -34.38
N ARG A 48 -21.71 -17.12 -34.77
CA ARG A 48 -21.14 -18.30 -34.13
C ARG A 48 -20.87 -17.94 -32.67
N ALA A 49 -21.43 -18.72 -31.73
CA ALA A 49 -21.16 -18.54 -30.31
C ALA A 49 -19.63 -18.60 -30.10
N LEU A 50 -19.07 -17.56 -29.48
CA LEU A 50 -17.67 -17.51 -29.13
C LEU A 50 -17.34 -18.69 -28.20
N PRO A 51 -16.18 -19.36 -28.36
CA PRO A 51 -15.77 -20.37 -27.42
C PRO A 51 -15.67 -19.71 -26.04
N GLN A 52 -16.39 -20.24 -25.05
CA GLN A 52 -16.26 -19.76 -23.69
C GLN A 52 -14.84 -20.04 -23.23
N MET A 53 -14.10 -18.99 -22.90
CA MET A 53 -12.82 -19.12 -22.21
C MET A 53 -13.10 -19.77 -20.86
N THR A 54 -12.80 -21.05 -20.71
CA THR A 54 -12.75 -21.68 -19.40
C THR A 54 -11.65 -20.98 -18.61
N GLN A 55 -12.04 -20.17 -17.63
CA GLN A 55 -11.11 -19.57 -16.69
C GLN A 55 -10.28 -20.69 -16.04
N PRO A 56 -8.95 -20.56 -15.96
CA PRO A 56 -8.15 -21.52 -15.21
C PRO A 56 -8.46 -21.32 -13.72
N THR A 57 -9.37 -22.10 -13.15
CA THR A 57 -9.56 -22.22 -11.70
C THR A 57 -8.42 -23.05 -11.12
N THR A 58 -7.25 -22.42 -11.02
CA THR A 58 -6.26 -22.83 -10.02
C THR A 58 -6.66 -22.13 -8.73
N PRO A 59 -6.92 -22.82 -7.60
CA PRO A 59 -7.18 -22.12 -6.35
C PRO A 59 -5.88 -21.41 -5.98
N GLN A 60 -5.84 -20.08 -6.14
CA GLN A 60 -4.82 -19.29 -5.48
C GLN A 60 -4.97 -19.62 -3.99
N LEU A 61 -4.01 -20.38 -3.42
CA LEU A 61 -3.88 -20.42 -1.98
C LEU A 61 -3.37 -19.04 -1.58
N ASP A 62 -4.29 -18.07 -1.52
CA ASP A 62 -4.05 -16.80 -0.89
C ASP A 62 -3.81 -17.09 0.57
N CYS A 63 -2.56 -16.94 0.99
CA CYS A 63 -2.18 -17.29 2.35
C CYS A 63 -2.83 -16.30 3.30
N GLU A 64 -3.65 -16.83 4.20
CA GLU A 64 -4.46 -16.03 5.11
C GLU A 64 -3.55 -15.24 6.05
N VAL A 65 -3.72 -13.91 6.04
CA VAL A 65 -3.15 -13.01 7.05
C VAL A 65 -4.24 -12.74 8.09
N ALA A 66 -3.96 -13.07 9.35
CA ALA A 66 -4.93 -13.05 10.44
C ALA A 66 -5.21 -11.64 11.00
N VAL A 67 -4.53 -10.61 10.47
CA VAL A 67 -4.68 -9.21 10.88
C VAL A 67 -5.47 -8.48 9.79
N PRO A 68 -6.74 -8.06 10.04
CA PRO A 68 -7.60 -7.46 9.02
C PRO A 68 -7.01 -6.22 8.34
N GLU A 69 -6.24 -5.40 9.06
CA GLU A 69 -5.63 -4.20 8.50
C GLU A 69 -4.50 -4.52 7.50
N LEU A 70 -3.97 -5.74 7.56
CA LEU A 70 -2.98 -6.27 6.63
C LEU A 70 -3.63 -7.13 5.53
N TYR A 71 -4.96 -7.26 5.51
CA TYR A 71 -5.68 -8.01 4.48
C TYR A 71 -5.55 -7.28 3.14
N GLY A 72 -4.87 -7.94 2.21
CA GLY A 72 -4.75 -7.55 0.82
C GLY A 72 -3.90 -8.57 0.10
N HIS A 73 -2.66 -8.22 -0.24
CA HIS A 73 -1.72 -9.13 -0.89
C HIS A 73 -0.66 -9.60 0.10
N TYR A 74 -0.54 -10.92 0.24
CA TYR A 74 0.57 -11.54 0.96
C TYR A 74 1.57 -12.15 -0.02
N LYS A 75 2.85 -11.90 0.24
CA LYS A 75 3.97 -12.52 -0.47
C LYS A 75 4.93 -13.12 0.55
N GLY A 76 4.99 -14.44 0.64
CA GLY A 76 5.85 -15.15 1.56
C GLY A 76 5.51 -16.62 1.65
N ASP A 77 6.09 -17.31 2.63
CA ASP A 77 5.85 -18.72 2.85
C ASP A 77 4.48 -18.95 3.51
N CYS A 78 3.93 -20.15 3.30
CA CYS A 78 2.60 -20.49 3.78
C CYS A 78 2.62 -21.85 4.43
N ASN A 79 1.92 -21.97 5.56
CA ASN A 79 1.77 -23.22 6.29
C ASN A 79 0.29 -23.41 6.62
N GLY A 80 -0.31 -24.50 6.12
CA GLY A 80 -1.73 -24.78 6.31
C GLY A 80 -2.66 -23.69 5.77
N GLY A 81 -2.30 -23.06 4.65
CA GLY A 81 -3.07 -21.96 4.04
C GLY A 81 -2.94 -20.62 4.76
N LYS A 82 -2.08 -20.49 5.78
CA LYS A 82 -1.85 -19.26 6.53
C LYS A 82 -0.44 -18.72 6.28
N ALA A 83 -0.29 -17.40 6.32
CA ALA A 83 1.02 -16.76 6.26
C ALA A 83 1.94 -17.31 7.36
N HIS A 84 3.15 -17.72 6.99
CA HIS A 84 4.10 -18.34 7.90
C HIS A 84 5.53 -18.03 7.43
N GLY A 85 6.51 -18.03 8.34
CA GLY A 85 7.89 -17.70 7.94
C GLY A 85 8.03 -16.24 7.53
N ARG A 86 8.99 -15.91 6.68
CA ARG A 86 9.21 -14.51 6.27
C ARG A 86 8.28 -14.12 5.14
N GLY A 87 7.69 -12.94 5.23
CA GLY A 87 6.83 -12.42 4.17
C GLY A 87 6.54 -10.93 4.28
N GLU A 88 5.76 -10.47 3.31
CA GLU A 88 5.22 -9.12 3.23
C GLU A 88 3.71 -9.20 3.06
N ALA A 89 2.96 -8.54 3.94
CA ALA A 89 1.53 -8.34 3.81
C ALA A 89 1.25 -6.86 3.49
N ILE A 90 0.43 -6.63 2.47
CA ILE A 90 0.07 -5.32 1.96
C ILE A 90 -1.45 -5.21 1.93
N GLY A 91 -2.02 -4.52 2.91
CA GLY A 91 -3.43 -4.14 2.97
C GLY A 91 -3.59 -2.63 3.15
N LYS A 92 -4.49 -2.22 4.04
CA LYS A 92 -4.58 -0.83 4.54
C LYS A 92 -3.28 -0.42 5.24
N HIS A 93 -2.63 -1.37 5.89
CA HIS A 93 -1.31 -1.25 6.50
C HIS A 93 -0.36 -2.22 5.81
N ARG A 94 0.94 -2.04 5.99
CA ARG A 94 1.96 -2.94 5.46
C ARG A 94 2.75 -3.54 6.60
N TYR A 95 3.06 -4.83 6.50
CA TYR A 95 4.00 -5.48 7.40
C TYR A 95 4.98 -6.32 6.61
N GLN A 96 6.26 -6.20 6.94
CA GLN A 96 7.33 -7.03 6.40
C GLN A 96 8.10 -7.63 7.56
N GLY A 97 8.13 -8.96 7.66
CA GLY A 97 8.76 -9.63 8.79
C GLY A 97 8.38 -11.10 8.88
N GLU A 98 8.49 -11.65 10.07
CA GLU A 98 8.13 -13.05 10.33
C GLU A 98 6.63 -13.18 10.59
N PHE A 99 6.06 -14.31 10.19
CA PHE A 99 4.68 -14.68 10.40
C PHE A 99 4.61 -16.05 11.07
N VAL A 100 3.66 -16.22 11.97
CA VAL A 100 3.30 -17.50 12.57
C VAL A 100 1.78 -17.62 12.57
N ASN A 101 1.28 -18.62 11.85
CA ASN A 101 -0.16 -18.94 11.75
C ASN A 101 -1.02 -17.74 11.34
N GLY A 102 -0.57 -16.99 10.34
CA GLY A 102 -1.26 -15.82 9.80
C GLY A 102 -0.94 -14.51 10.53
N TYR A 103 -0.30 -14.55 11.70
CA TYR A 103 0.00 -13.34 12.47
C TYR A 103 1.44 -12.87 12.28
N PRO A 104 1.67 -11.54 12.19
CA PRO A 104 2.99 -10.96 12.41
C PRO A 104 3.60 -11.46 13.72
N HIS A 105 4.85 -11.92 13.65
CA HIS A 105 5.59 -12.47 14.77
C HIS A 105 7.08 -12.10 14.63
N GLY A 106 7.88 -12.32 15.67
CA GLY A 106 9.32 -12.15 15.58
C GLY A 106 9.71 -10.71 15.25
N GLN A 107 10.79 -10.50 14.49
CA GLN A 107 11.20 -9.16 14.08
C GLN A 107 10.49 -8.73 12.79
N GLY A 108 10.08 -7.47 12.71
CA GLY A 108 9.49 -6.93 11.49
C GLY A 108 9.40 -5.41 11.45
N THR A 109 8.94 -4.93 10.31
CA THR A 109 8.58 -3.54 10.04
C THR A 109 7.08 -3.46 9.79
N TYR A 110 6.39 -2.58 10.51
CA TYR A 110 5.00 -2.24 10.27
C TYR A 110 4.92 -0.80 9.77
N ILE A 111 4.15 -0.57 8.72
CA ILE A 111 3.85 0.76 8.17
C ILE A 111 2.34 0.96 8.23
N TRP A 112 1.91 1.97 8.98
CA TRP A 112 0.51 2.35 9.09
C TRP A 112 0.06 3.09 7.83
N GLY A 113 -1.26 3.23 7.67
CA GLY A 113 -1.87 3.84 6.49
C GLY A 113 -1.58 5.35 6.35
N ASP A 114 -1.15 5.99 7.43
CA ASP A 114 -0.65 7.37 7.47
C ASP A 114 0.84 7.49 7.09
N GLY A 115 1.50 6.37 6.79
CA GLY A 115 2.92 6.31 6.44
C GLY A 115 3.86 6.22 7.65
N GLU A 116 3.34 6.25 8.88
CA GLU A 116 4.17 6.02 10.06
C GLU A 116 4.77 4.61 10.01
N ARG A 117 6.01 4.45 10.50
CA ARG A 117 6.74 3.18 10.51
C ARG A 117 7.20 2.80 11.91
N PHE A 118 7.02 1.53 12.28
CA PHE A 118 7.62 0.91 13.45
C PHE A 118 8.46 -0.29 13.05
N VAL A 119 9.66 -0.38 13.60
CA VAL A 119 10.57 -1.52 13.42
C VAL A 119 10.81 -2.13 14.79
N GLY A 120 10.51 -3.41 14.94
CA GLY A 120 10.68 -4.08 16.23
C GLY A 120 10.10 -5.48 16.26
N ARG A 121 9.94 -6.00 17.48
CA ARG A 121 9.41 -7.34 17.71
C ARG A 121 7.88 -7.34 17.68
N PHE A 122 7.27 -8.44 17.25
CA PHE A 122 5.83 -8.67 17.21
C PHE A 122 5.51 -10.04 17.80
N VAL A 123 4.37 -10.14 18.48
CA VAL A 123 3.82 -11.41 18.97
C VAL A 123 2.32 -11.41 18.68
N LYS A 124 1.87 -12.34 17.83
CA LYS A 124 0.46 -12.47 17.42
C LYS A 124 -0.14 -11.17 16.87
N GLY A 125 0.62 -10.46 16.04
CA GLY A 125 0.21 -9.18 15.45
C GLY A 125 0.48 -7.96 16.33
N GLU A 126 0.76 -8.16 17.62
CA GLU A 126 0.99 -7.07 18.56
C GLU A 126 2.47 -6.68 18.62
N SER A 127 2.77 -5.39 18.41
CA SER A 127 4.13 -4.88 18.56
C SER A 127 4.60 -5.00 20.02
N GLN A 128 5.68 -5.75 20.19
CA GLN A 128 6.44 -5.87 21.42
C GLN A 128 7.43 -4.71 21.49
N ILE A 129 6.91 -3.53 21.81
CA ILE A 129 7.74 -2.37 22.07
C ILE A 129 8.51 -2.66 23.37
N PRO A 130 9.86 -2.70 23.34
CA PRO A 130 10.64 -2.96 24.53
C PRO A 130 10.38 -1.87 25.57
N HIS A 131 9.66 -2.25 26.63
CA HIS A 131 9.37 -1.38 27.75
C HIS A 131 10.65 -1.24 28.59
N ASN A 132 11.53 -0.31 28.22
CA ASN A 132 12.61 0.18 29.08
C ASN A 132 12.03 1.03 30.24
N GLY A 133 11.00 0.53 30.94
CA GLY A 133 10.23 1.23 31.98
C GLY A 133 8.80 0.71 32.14
N CYS A 134 7.97 1.46 32.87
CA CYS A 134 6.56 1.10 33.09
C CYS A 134 5.73 1.19 31.79
N TYR A 135 4.63 0.42 31.72
CA TYR A 135 3.67 0.49 30.63
C TYR A 135 2.99 1.87 30.55
N VAL A 136 3.01 2.46 29.33
CA VAL A 136 2.31 3.70 28.97
C VAL A 136 1.24 3.37 27.92
N ALA A 137 0.03 3.84 28.14
CA ALA A 137 -1.14 3.49 27.33
C ALA A 137 -1.10 4.10 25.94
N ASP A 138 -0.69 5.37 25.81
CA ASP A 138 -0.53 6.02 24.51
C ASP A 138 0.63 5.39 23.74
N ARG A 139 0.31 4.80 22.58
CA ARG A 139 1.25 4.09 21.71
C ARG A 139 2.39 4.99 21.23
N ARG A 140 2.13 6.28 20.99
CA ARG A 140 3.12 7.24 20.50
C ARG A 140 4.14 7.62 21.57
N LEU A 141 3.84 7.35 22.83
CA LEU A 141 4.72 7.60 23.98
C LEU A 141 5.44 6.35 24.47
N ARG A 142 5.17 5.16 23.92
CA ARG A 142 5.79 3.89 24.31
C ARG A 142 7.23 3.82 23.79
N GLY A 143 8.14 4.58 24.38
CA GLY A 143 9.58 4.37 24.21
C GLY A 143 10.23 4.22 25.57
N LYS A 144 11.05 5.19 25.96
CA LYS A 144 11.63 5.24 27.30
C LYS A 144 10.66 5.91 28.27
N TYR A 145 10.47 5.31 29.44
CA TYR A 145 9.73 5.94 30.53
C TYR A 145 10.64 6.18 31.74
N SER A 146 10.54 7.36 32.33
CA SER A 146 11.21 7.73 33.58
C SER A 146 10.18 8.24 34.58
N GLY A 147 9.90 7.46 35.62
CA GLY A 147 8.91 7.78 36.64
C GLY A 147 8.59 6.57 37.50
N LYS A 148 7.57 6.68 38.36
CA LYS A 148 7.15 5.58 39.23
C LYS A 148 6.29 4.57 38.44
N CYS A 149 6.44 3.29 38.75
CA CYS A 149 5.53 2.24 38.30
C CYS A 149 4.57 1.84 39.43
N ARG A 150 3.31 1.55 39.08
CA ARG A 150 2.37 0.83 39.94
C ARG A 150 1.70 -0.27 39.13
N GLY A 151 1.82 -1.52 39.59
CA GLY A 151 1.30 -2.68 38.85
C GLY A 151 1.88 -2.83 37.44
N GLY A 152 3.15 -2.45 37.25
CA GLY A 152 3.82 -2.46 35.94
C GLY A 152 3.43 -1.31 35.00
N LYS A 153 2.54 -0.40 35.42
CA LYS A 153 2.08 0.74 34.61
C LYS A 153 2.62 2.06 35.15
N ALA A 154 2.80 3.05 34.27
CA ALA A 154 3.26 4.39 34.66
C ALA A 154 2.25 5.02 35.64
N TYR A 155 2.77 5.61 36.73
CA TYR A 155 1.93 6.17 37.79
C TYR A 155 2.57 7.40 38.44
N GLY A 156 1.75 8.41 38.74
CA GLY A 156 2.21 9.70 39.25
C GLY A 156 3.00 10.48 38.19
N ARG A 157 3.87 11.39 38.62
CA ARG A 157 4.68 12.22 37.71
C ARG A 157 5.74 11.38 37.01
N GLY A 158 5.86 11.55 35.70
CA GLY A 158 6.91 10.91 34.91
C GLY A 158 7.04 11.52 33.52
N LYS A 159 8.04 11.02 32.80
CA LYS A 159 8.33 11.43 31.42
C LYS A 159 8.36 10.20 30.52
N ALA A 160 7.53 10.20 29.48
CA ALA A 160 7.50 9.20 28.43
C ALA A 160 8.07 9.81 27.13
N VAL A 161 9.03 9.14 26.53
CA VAL A 161 9.70 9.57 25.30
C VAL A 161 9.58 8.44 24.29
N GLY A 162 8.73 8.62 23.28
CA GLY A 162 8.54 7.70 22.17
C GLY A 162 8.68 8.43 20.83
N ILE A 163 7.70 8.23 19.95
CA ILE A 163 7.50 9.04 18.74
C ILE A 163 7.21 10.49 19.13
N ASP A 164 6.33 10.66 20.11
CA ASP A 164 6.01 11.91 20.77
C ASP A 164 6.61 11.90 22.19
N THR A 165 6.60 13.05 22.86
CA THR A 165 7.06 13.15 24.26
C THR A 165 5.94 13.66 25.15
N TYR A 166 5.83 13.08 26.34
CA TYR A 166 4.95 13.61 27.38
C TYR A 166 5.70 13.69 28.70
N ASP A 167 5.56 14.83 29.37
CA ASP A 167 6.08 15.09 30.71
C ASP A 167 4.91 15.58 31.58
N GLY A 168 4.48 14.75 32.53
CA GLY A 168 3.26 15.03 33.29
C GLY A 168 2.85 13.89 34.20
N GLU A 169 1.58 13.88 34.60
CA GLU A 169 1.05 12.88 35.51
C GLU A 169 0.44 11.68 34.76
N PHE A 170 0.54 10.51 35.38
CA PHE A 170 0.01 9.26 34.88
C PHE A 170 -0.85 8.58 35.94
N ILE A 171 -1.94 7.95 35.49
CA ILE A 171 -2.73 7.01 36.29
C ILE A 171 -2.88 5.74 35.47
N ASP A 172 -2.37 4.63 35.99
CA ASP A 172 -2.40 3.30 35.37
C ASP A 172 -1.98 3.30 33.89
N GLY A 173 -0.90 4.03 33.57
CA GLY A 173 -0.33 4.15 32.23
C GLY A 173 -0.93 5.25 31.37
N VAL A 174 -2.02 5.89 31.80
CA VAL A 174 -2.76 6.88 31.01
C VAL A 174 -2.41 8.30 31.48
N LEU A 175 -2.20 9.22 30.53
CA LEU A 175 -1.94 10.63 30.81
C LEU A 175 -3.12 11.24 31.57
N ASN A 176 -2.82 11.88 32.69
CA ASN A 176 -3.80 12.52 33.55
C ASN A 176 -3.17 13.77 34.20
N GLY A 177 -3.97 14.57 34.90
CA GLY A 177 -3.47 15.72 35.65
C GLY A 177 -2.80 16.76 34.75
N GLN A 178 -1.81 17.47 35.27
CA GLN A 178 -1.08 18.48 34.48
C GLN A 178 0.06 17.84 33.68
N GLY A 179 0.25 18.28 32.44
CA GLY A 179 1.37 17.81 31.64
C GLY A 179 1.67 18.66 30.40
N THR A 180 2.78 18.32 29.77
CA THR A 180 3.18 18.84 28.46
C THR A 180 3.29 17.68 27.49
N TYR A 181 2.50 17.71 26.41
CA TYR A 181 2.61 16.78 25.29
C TYR A 181 3.30 17.50 24.14
N VAL A 182 4.31 16.86 23.55
CA VAL A 182 5.08 17.38 22.42
C VAL A 182 4.97 16.37 21.29
N TRP A 183 4.36 16.80 20.19
CA TRP A 183 4.24 15.99 18.99
C TRP A 183 5.54 15.98 18.20
N ARG A 184 5.77 14.93 17.41
CA ARG A 184 6.93 14.81 16.51
C ARG A 184 7.12 16.01 15.59
N ASN A 185 6.04 16.68 15.17
CA ASN A 185 6.11 17.85 14.30
C ASN A 185 6.61 19.13 15.02
N GLY A 186 6.83 19.09 16.33
CA GLY A 186 7.32 20.21 17.14
C GLY A 186 6.23 20.98 17.89
N ASP A 187 4.96 20.72 17.58
CA ASP A 187 3.82 21.26 18.31
C ASP A 187 3.85 20.79 19.77
N ARG A 188 3.36 21.61 20.70
CA ARG A 188 3.24 21.22 22.11
C ARG A 188 1.99 21.76 22.79
N TYR A 189 1.33 20.91 23.57
CA TYR A 189 0.21 21.29 24.41
C TYR A 189 0.64 21.23 25.87
N ILE A 190 0.35 22.30 26.61
CA ILE A 190 0.67 22.45 28.02
C ILE A 190 -0.66 22.68 28.75
N GLY A 191 -1.10 21.72 29.56
CA GLY A 191 -2.39 21.84 30.22
C GLY A 191 -2.84 20.55 30.91
N GLN A 192 -4.14 20.48 31.19
CA GLN A 192 -4.69 19.31 31.88
C GLN A 192 -4.97 18.17 30.90
N PHE A 193 -4.85 16.97 31.42
CA PHE A 193 -5.18 15.72 30.76
C PHE A 193 -6.14 14.94 31.63
N ARG A 194 -7.09 14.26 30.99
CA ARG A 194 -7.98 13.30 31.65
C ARG A 194 -8.20 12.14 30.71
N GLU A 195 -7.92 10.93 31.19
CA GLU A 195 -8.08 9.70 30.41
C GLU A 195 -7.36 9.73 29.06
N GLY A 196 -6.15 10.33 29.02
CA GLY A 196 -5.32 10.38 27.82
C GLY A 196 -5.68 11.50 26.84
N LYS A 197 -6.69 12.32 27.14
CA LYS A 197 -7.14 13.43 26.30
C LYS A 197 -6.81 14.77 26.97
N ARG A 198 -6.51 15.78 26.16
CA ARG A 198 -6.45 17.18 26.60
C ARG A 198 -7.79 17.55 27.25
N TYR A 199 -7.76 18.21 28.40
CA TYR A 199 -8.93 18.56 29.18
C TYR A 199 -8.77 19.95 29.81
N GLY A 200 -9.88 20.64 30.05
CA GLY A 200 -9.89 21.94 30.74
C GLY A 200 -8.94 22.97 30.13
N ARG A 201 -8.33 23.78 31.01
CA ARG A 201 -7.44 24.86 30.61
C ARG A 201 -6.09 24.34 30.12
N GLY A 202 -5.63 24.91 29.01
CA GLY A 202 -4.30 24.64 28.49
C GLY A 202 -3.90 25.58 27.36
N VAL A 203 -2.71 25.38 26.83
CA VAL A 203 -2.12 26.21 25.78
C VAL A 203 -1.51 25.30 24.74
N MET A 204 -1.90 25.49 23.49
CA MET A 204 -1.30 24.87 22.32
C MET A 204 -0.28 25.85 21.74
N LYS A 205 0.99 25.46 21.67
CA LYS A 205 2.04 26.20 20.94
C LYS A 205 2.43 25.40 19.71
N TYR A 206 2.27 25.99 18.54
CA TYR A 206 2.56 25.38 17.26
C TYR A 206 4.03 25.57 16.88
N ALA A 207 4.58 24.66 16.09
CA ALA A 207 5.98 24.71 15.65
C ALA A 207 6.30 25.94 14.80
N ASP A 208 5.30 26.53 14.14
CA ASP A 208 5.39 27.77 13.35
C ASP A 208 5.39 29.06 14.21
N GLY A 209 5.26 28.93 15.53
CA GLY A 209 5.24 30.04 16.48
C GLY A 209 3.84 30.52 16.87
N GLY A 210 2.78 29.93 16.31
CA GLY A 210 1.40 30.20 16.75
C GLY A 210 1.13 29.73 18.18
N GLU A 211 0.19 30.38 18.88
CA GLU A 211 -0.24 30.00 20.21
C GLU A 211 -1.76 30.15 20.37
N GLU A 212 -2.40 29.17 21.02
CA GLU A 212 -3.84 29.13 21.24
C GLU A 212 -4.14 28.68 22.67
N GLU A 213 -4.95 29.46 23.38
CA GLU A 213 -5.43 29.14 24.73
C GLU A 213 -6.75 28.37 24.69
N PHE A 214 -6.81 27.28 25.43
CA PHE A 214 -8.00 26.48 25.68
C PHE A 214 -8.50 26.81 27.09
N LYS A 215 -9.79 27.15 27.21
CA LYS A 215 -10.42 27.53 28.47
C LYS A 215 -11.42 26.49 28.95
#